data_AF-A0A2N1PKU6-F1
#
_entry.id   AF-A0A2N1PKU6-F1
#
_cell.length_a   1.000
_cell.length_b   1.000
_cell.length_c   1.000
_cell.angle_alpha   90.00
_cell.angle_beta   90.00
_cell.angle_gamma   90.00
#
_symmetry.space_group_name_H-M   'P 1'
#
loop_
_entity.id
_entity.type
_entity.pdbx_description
1 polymer ?
#
loop_
_entity_poly.entity_id
_entity_poly.type
_entity_poly.pdbx_seq_one_letter_code
_entity_poly.pdbx_strand_id
1 'polypeptide(L)'
;MNSKFYYLMGIGGTGMSSLAHYLLDHGMIVHGSDRSANGYSQSLEQLAQRGVTLYPQDGSAPALFHRFCLSHGAVESNICFVRSKAVEDHVADVVQTRFLGFEPIFRSDLLASLFNSSKKGIAIAGTAGKSTVTGMATHIFRRCGEDPASISGAPLHGFPSGHGGMGPLIIEADESDLSLIAYKPKIAVLLNLLRDHHENHIVEKAFQTFAGNLLPEGTLVFNASCPLSLRIAAFTAESRPDLNLIAFSPIPSSDSPSDSPTHSSTDLPTGLPADLPDTIADKCVILRASNPSRENWQSHFGISIDFPAGFPGVSPADANPPSNQKSTFQLELSIPCPGDYQISNTCAALAAAIAWGVNPENAAAAMADYPGIFRRFQHFGTLNGIDLVDDFAHHPSEIRAALSTALELTPPQSRVHAVYQPHGYGPTRFTFDEMVETLTKMDKRVNFWLTEIFYGGGTVNKDISSAHIIDAVAKTGESEAENIKLSADFENLATEIATKCQKGDLVLIMGARDINRLTPMIARNINSQIETNHIMTNQD
;
A
#
# COMPACT_ATOMS: atom_id res chain seq x y z
N MET A 1 -15.32 2.55 -35.35
CA MET A 1 -14.55 2.57 -34.09
C MET A 1 -14.96 1.34 -33.30
N ASN A 2 -14.04 0.43 -33.00
CA ASN A 2 -14.31 -0.78 -32.19
C ASN A 2 -14.11 -0.43 -30.70
N SER A 3 -14.94 0.46 -30.15
CA SER A 3 -14.88 0.78 -28.73
C SER A 3 -15.28 -0.45 -27.90
N LYS A 4 -14.55 -0.76 -26.82
CA LYS A 4 -14.96 -1.78 -25.86
C LYS A 4 -15.87 -1.16 -24.80
N PHE A 5 -16.84 -1.94 -24.35
CA PHE A 5 -17.86 -1.57 -23.38
C PHE A 5 -17.70 -2.42 -22.13
N TYR A 6 -17.64 -1.80 -20.97
CA TYR A 6 -17.46 -2.46 -19.68
C TYR A 6 -18.62 -2.13 -18.73
N TYR A 7 -19.16 -3.17 -18.10
CA TYR A 7 -20.08 -3.04 -16.98
C TYR A 7 -19.42 -3.57 -15.72
N LEU A 8 -19.20 -2.69 -14.74
CA LEU A 8 -18.46 -3.00 -13.52
C LEU A 8 -19.42 -3.14 -12.33
N MET A 9 -19.52 -4.34 -11.76
CA MET A 9 -20.34 -4.63 -10.57
C MET A 9 -19.51 -4.47 -9.30
N GLY A 10 -20.01 -3.67 -8.35
CA GLY A 10 -19.25 -3.21 -7.18
C GLY A 10 -18.26 -2.10 -7.54
N ILE A 11 -18.63 -1.20 -8.46
CA ILE A 11 -17.74 -0.19 -9.03
C ILE A 11 -17.19 0.81 -8.00
N GLY A 12 -17.84 0.96 -6.85
CA GLY A 12 -17.43 1.88 -5.78
C GLY A 12 -16.22 1.39 -4.98
N GLY A 13 -15.89 0.09 -5.04
CA GLY A 13 -14.71 -0.46 -4.37
C GLY A 13 -13.41 0.08 -4.96
N THR A 14 -12.40 0.34 -4.12
CA THR A 14 -11.14 1.01 -4.51
C THR A 14 -10.45 0.40 -5.75
N GLY A 15 -10.36 -0.92 -5.82
CA GLY A 15 -9.78 -1.62 -6.97
C GLY A 15 -10.65 -1.60 -8.23
N MET A 16 -11.98 -1.51 -8.09
CA MET A 16 -12.90 -1.41 -9.23
C MET A 16 -12.95 0.02 -9.78
N SER A 17 -13.00 1.03 -8.90
CA SER A 17 -12.99 2.44 -9.30
C SER A 17 -11.67 2.83 -9.96
N SER A 18 -10.54 2.33 -9.44
CA SER A 18 -9.22 2.49 -10.06
C SER A 18 -9.21 1.94 -11.49
N LEU A 19 -9.71 0.73 -11.69
CA LEU A 19 -9.82 0.11 -13.01
C LEU A 19 -10.76 0.89 -13.94
N ALA A 20 -11.88 1.40 -13.41
CA ALA A 20 -12.82 2.23 -14.17
C ALA A 20 -12.15 3.51 -14.68
N HIS A 21 -11.39 4.22 -13.84
CA HIS A 21 -10.66 5.42 -14.25
C HIS A 21 -9.63 5.13 -15.35
N TYR A 22 -8.87 4.03 -15.22
CA TYR A 22 -7.94 3.58 -16.26
C TYR A 22 -8.65 3.31 -17.59
N LEU A 23 -9.79 2.60 -17.57
CA LEU A 23 -10.56 2.27 -18.77
C LEU A 23 -11.09 3.53 -19.46
N LEU A 24 -11.60 4.50 -18.69
CA LEU A 24 -12.08 5.78 -19.19
C LEU A 24 -10.97 6.60 -19.86
N ASP A 25 -9.77 6.65 -19.25
CA ASP A 25 -8.61 7.36 -19.82
C ASP A 25 -8.15 6.74 -21.15
N HIS A 26 -8.41 5.45 -21.37
CA HIS A 26 -8.15 4.75 -22.63
C HIS A 26 -9.33 4.79 -23.62
N GLY A 27 -10.32 5.65 -23.39
CA GLY A 27 -11.46 5.86 -24.29
C GLY A 27 -12.47 4.71 -24.32
N MET A 28 -12.45 3.82 -23.32
CA MET A 28 -13.43 2.75 -23.18
C MET A 28 -14.72 3.29 -22.54
N ILE A 29 -15.85 2.67 -22.88
CA ILE A 29 -17.15 3.07 -22.31
C ILE A 29 -17.41 2.24 -21.06
N VAL A 30 -17.66 2.91 -19.93
CA VAL A 30 -17.83 2.28 -18.62
C VAL A 30 -19.17 2.64 -18.02
N HIS A 31 -19.95 1.62 -17.67
CA HIS A 31 -21.11 1.69 -16.80
C HIS A 31 -20.83 0.84 -15.54
N GLY A 32 -21.56 1.04 -14.46
CA GLY A 32 -21.41 0.14 -13.32
C GLY A 32 -22.51 0.24 -12.29
N SER A 33 -22.53 -0.75 -11.39
CA SER A 33 -23.46 -0.80 -10.26
C SER A 33 -22.72 -0.95 -8.95
N ASP A 34 -23.38 -0.52 -7.88
CA ASP A 34 -22.88 -0.71 -6.51
C ASP A 34 -24.04 -0.82 -5.52
N ARG A 35 -23.85 -1.54 -4.41
CA ARG A 35 -24.81 -1.58 -3.30
C ARG A 35 -25.00 -0.19 -2.67
N SER A 36 -23.97 0.65 -2.72
CA SER A 36 -23.97 2.01 -2.20
C SER A 36 -24.46 3.06 -3.21
N ALA A 37 -24.99 2.66 -4.38
CA ALA A 37 -25.44 3.61 -5.41
C ALA A 37 -26.51 4.61 -4.93
N ASN A 38 -27.24 4.30 -3.86
CA ASN A 38 -28.22 5.18 -3.22
C ASN A 38 -27.68 5.95 -2.00
N GLY A 39 -26.38 5.83 -1.70
CA GLY A 39 -25.72 6.46 -0.56
C GLY A 39 -24.50 7.28 -0.97
N TYR A 40 -23.86 7.95 0.00
CA TYR A 40 -22.66 8.72 -0.25
C TYR A 40 -21.44 7.79 -0.43
N SER A 41 -20.76 7.93 -1.57
CA SER A 41 -19.47 7.30 -1.82
C SER A 41 -18.63 8.23 -2.71
N GLN A 42 -17.52 8.72 -2.17
CA GLN A 42 -16.63 9.63 -2.88
C GLN A 42 -16.13 9.04 -4.21
N SER A 43 -15.86 7.73 -4.27
CA SER A 43 -15.42 7.06 -5.50
C SER A 43 -16.52 7.04 -6.57
N LEU A 44 -17.78 6.81 -6.17
CA LEU A 44 -18.92 6.85 -7.08
C LEU A 44 -19.15 8.26 -7.62
N GLU A 45 -19.04 9.29 -6.77
CA GLU A 45 -19.16 10.69 -7.19
C GLU A 45 -18.09 11.06 -8.23
N GLN A 46 -16.83 10.68 -7.99
CA GLN A 46 -15.73 10.91 -8.93
C GLN A 46 -15.99 10.24 -10.29
N LEU A 47 -16.53 9.02 -10.30
CA LEU A 47 -16.86 8.31 -11.54
C LEU A 47 -18.04 8.94 -12.27
N ALA A 48 -19.08 9.36 -11.56
CA ALA A 48 -20.23 10.06 -12.13
C ALA A 48 -19.82 11.39 -12.79
N GLN A 49 -18.93 12.16 -12.15
CA GLN A 49 -18.36 13.40 -12.72
C GLN A 49 -17.58 13.15 -14.02
N ARG A 50 -17.06 11.94 -14.22
CA ARG A 50 -16.38 11.51 -15.44
C ARG A 50 -17.33 10.88 -16.48
N GLY A 51 -18.64 10.94 -16.26
CA GLY A 51 -19.65 10.47 -17.20
C GLY A 51 -19.99 8.98 -17.11
N VAL A 52 -19.56 8.29 -16.04
CA VAL A 52 -19.97 6.90 -15.81
C VAL A 52 -21.45 6.86 -15.44
N THR A 53 -22.23 6.03 -16.12
CA THR A 53 -23.61 5.75 -15.72
C THR A 53 -23.61 4.73 -14.58
N LEU A 54 -24.13 5.14 -13.42
CA LEU A 54 -24.20 4.34 -12.20
C LEU A 54 -25.61 3.80 -11.96
N TYR A 55 -25.70 2.57 -11.46
CA TYR A 55 -26.96 1.87 -11.20
C TYR A 55 -27.02 1.25 -9.80
N PRO A 56 -28.22 1.09 -9.21
CA PRO A 56 -28.39 0.18 -8.09
C PRO A 56 -28.12 -1.26 -8.54
N GLN A 57 -27.55 -2.07 -7.63
CA GLN A 57 -27.19 -3.46 -7.89
C GLN A 57 -28.38 -4.42 -7.70
N ASP A 58 -29.50 -4.13 -8.37
CA ASP A 58 -30.81 -4.79 -8.19
C ASP A 58 -31.26 -5.64 -9.39
N GLY A 59 -30.40 -5.82 -10.39
CA GLY A 59 -30.66 -6.62 -11.60
C GLY A 59 -31.28 -5.84 -12.76
N SER A 60 -31.70 -4.58 -12.56
CA SER A 60 -32.35 -3.78 -13.61
C SER A 60 -31.40 -3.34 -14.73
N ALA A 61 -30.11 -3.18 -14.41
CA ALA A 61 -29.15 -2.49 -15.26
C ALA A 61 -28.42 -3.32 -16.32
N PRO A 62 -28.08 -4.61 -16.14
CA PRO A 62 -27.35 -5.38 -17.16
C PRO A 62 -28.04 -5.42 -18.53
N ALA A 63 -29.37 -5.58 -18.56
CA ALA A 63 -30.13 -5.56 -19.81
C ALA A 63 -30.17 -4.17 -20.46
N LEU A 64 -30.24 -3.10 -19.66
CA LEU A 64 -30.18 -1.72 -20.14
C LEU A 64 -28.81 -1.40 -20.74
N PHE A 65 -27.73 -1.80 -20.06
CA PHE A 65 -26.37 -1.65 -20.55
C PHE A 65 -26.15 -2.44 -21.84
N HIS A 66 -26.58 -3.70 -21.91
CA HIS A 66 -26.47 -4.50 -23.14
C HIS A 66 -27.20 -3.82 -24.32
N ARG A 67 -28.44 -3.35 -24.11
CA ARG A 67 -29.19 -2.61 -25.14
C ARG A 67 -28.47 -1.33 -25.57
N PHE A 68 -27.90 -0.59 -24.61
CA PHE A 68 -27.09 0.58 -24.87
C PHE A 68 -25.86 0.24 -25.73
N CYS A 69 -25.14 -0.85 -25.43
CA CYS A 69 -24.00 -1.28 -26.22
C CYS A 69 -24.40 -1.54 -27.68
N LEU A 70 -25.47 -2.32 -27.89
CA LEU A 70 -25.96 -2.63 -29.24
C LEU A 70 -26.39 -1.38 -30.02
N SER A 71 -27.06 -0.42 -29.36
CA SER A 71 -27.45 0.83 -30.01
C SER A 71 -26.26 1.74 -30.37
N HIS A 72 -25.09 1.48 -29.79
CA HIS A 72 -23.83 2.17 -30.10
C HIS A 72 -22.90 1.32 -30.97
N GLY A 73 -23.45 0.30 -31.65
CA GLY A 73 -22.72 -0.51 -32.63
C GLY A 73 -21.76 -1.53 -32.02
N ALA A 74 -21.90 -1.86 -30.73
CA ALA A 74 -21.15 -2.95 -30.15
C ALA A 74 -21.56 -4.30 -30.76
N VAL A 75 -20.57 -5.16 -30.97
CA VAL A 75 -20.77 -6.61 -31.12
C VAL A 75 -20.52 -7.28 -29.78
N GLU A 76 -21.05 -8.49 -29.56
CA GLU A 76 -20.94 -9.19 -28.26
C GLU A 76 -19.49 -9.31 -27.77
N SER A 77 -18.53 -9.54 -28.66
CA SER A 77 -17.10 -9.63 -28.32
C SER A 77 -16.47 -8.33 -27.80
N ASN A 78 -17.16 -7.19 -27.93
CA ASN A 78 -16.74 -5.90 -27.40
C ASN A 78 -17.40 -5.57 -26.05
N ILE A 79 -18.31 -6.41 -25.55
CA ILE A 79 -19.05 -6.19 -24.31
C ILE A 79 -18.46 -7.07 -23.21
N CYS A 80 -18.08 -6.47 -22.08
CA CYS A 80 -17.49 -7.19 -20.96
C CYS A 80 -18.18 -6.82 -19.65
N PHE A 81 -18.66 -7.83 -18.93
CA PHE A 81 -19.18 -7.68 -17.58
C PHE A 81 -18.11 -8.14 -16.59
N VAL A 82 -17.86 -7.32 -15.57
CA VAL A 82 -16.77 -7.50 -14.62
C VAL A 82 -17.32 -7.39 -13.21
N ARG A 83 -16.90 -8.27 -12.31
CA ARG A 83 -17.28 -8.23 -10.91
C ARG A 83 -16.08 -8.21 -9.98
N SER A 84 -16.24 -7.57 -8.82
CA SER A 84 -15.31 -7.74 -7.71
C SER A 84 -15.56 -9.05 -6.96
N LYS A 85 -14.59 -9.50 -6.15
CA LYS A 85 -14.74 -10.66 -5.26
C LYS A 85 -15.83 -10.48 -4.19
N ALA A 86 -16.17 -9.23 -3.88
CA ALA A 86 -17.24 -8.88 -2.94
C ALA A 86 -18.65 -8.98 -3.55
N VAL A 87 -18.77 -9.29 -4.84
CA VAL A 87 -20.05 -9.47 -5.54
C VAL A 87 -20.28 -10.97 -5.79
N GLU A 88 -21.16 -11.55 -4.98
CA GLU A 88 -21.47 -12.97 -4.94
C GLU A 88 -22.36 -13.40 -6.12
N ASP A 89 -22.40 -14.71 -6.41
CA ASP A 89 -23.13 -15.25 -7.57
C ASP A 89 -24.65 -15.03 -7.54
N HIS A 90 -25.23 -14.85 -6.35
CA HIS A 90 -26.67 -14.64 -6.17
C HIS A 90 -27.10 -13.18 -6.32
N VAL A 91 -26.15 -12.25 -6.48
CA VAL A 91 -26.45 -10.84 -6.74
C VAL A 91 -27.27 -10.73 -8.03
N ALA A 92 -28.35 -9.94 -7.99
CA ALA A 92 -29.29 -9.81 -9.09
C ALA A 92 -28.63 -9.39 -10.43
N ASP A 93 -27.67 -8.46 -10.39
CA ASP A 93 -26.89 -8.08 -11.58
C ASP A 93 -26.09 -9.24 -12.19
N VAL A 94 -25.49 -10.10 -11.37
CA VAL A 94 -24.75 -11.28 -11.83
C VAL A 94 -25.70 -12.28 -12.48
N VAL A 95 -26.84 -12.55 -11.82
CA VAL A 95 -27.88 -13.46 -12.34
C VAL A 95 -28.42 -12.95 -13.68
N GLN A 96 -28.74 -11.65 -13.78
CA GLN A 96 -29.27 -11.07 -15.01
C GLN A 96 -28.23 -11.07 -16.13
N THR A 97 -26.95 -10.83 -15.82
CA THR A 97 -25.87 -10.90 -16.80
C THR A 97 -25.73 -12.30 -17.40
N ARG A 98 -25.80 -13.34 -16.55
CA ARG A 98 -25.82 -14.74 -17.00
C ARG A 98 -27.04 -15.07 -17.84
N PHE A 99 -28.20 -14.53 -17.49
CA PHE A 99 -29.43 -14.68 -18.30
C PHE A 99 -29.30 -14.09 -19.71
N LEU A 100 -28.48 -13.04 -19.88
CA LEU A 100 -28.15 -12.46 -21.19
C LEU A 100 -27.10 -13.27 -21.99
N GLY A 101 -26.58 -14.38 -21.43
CA GLY A 101 -25.58 -15.23 -22.09
C GLY A 101 -24.12 -14.82 -21.83
N PHE A 102 -23.88 -13.86 -20.94
CA PHE A 102 -22.53 -13.41 -20.57
C PHE A 102 -22.11 -14.01 -19.23
N GLU A 103 -20.90 -14.57 -19.13
CA GLU A 103 -20.31 -14.93 -17.84
C GLU A 103 -19.44 -13.75 -17.34
N PRO A 104 -19.76 -13.14 -16.18
CA PRO A 104 -18.94 -12.05 -15.64
C PRO A 104 -17.54 -12.54 -15.25
N ILE A 105 -16.50 -11.85 -15.72
CA ILE A 105 -15.13 -12.12 -15.30
C ILE A 105 -14.81 -11.41 -13.99
N PHE A 106 -13.78 -11.87 -13.26
CA PHE A 106 -13.34 -11.13 -12.10
C PHE A 106 -12.48 -9.92 -12.49
N ARG A 107 -12.50 -8.90 -11.63
CA ARG A 107 -11.61 -7.74 -11.70
C ARG A 107 -10.14 -8.13 -11.93
N SER A 108 -9.64 -9.12 -11.18
CA SER A 108 -8.27 -9.63 -11.28
C SER A 108 -7.97 -10.17 -12.67
N ASP A 109 -8.92 -10.87 -13.29
CA ASP A 109 -8.76 -11.44 -14.63
C ASP A 109 -8.67 -10.34 -15.70
N LEU A 110 -9.53 -9.31 -15.59
CA LEU A 110 -9.48 -8.16 -16.49
C LEU A 110 -8.16 -7.39 -16.31
N LEU A 111 -7.75 -7.13 -15.07
CA LEU A 111 -6.49 -6.44 -14.77
C LEU A 111 -5.30 -7.22 -15.33
N ALA A 112 -5.24 -8.54 -15.12
CA ALA A 112 -4.18 -9.39 -15.67
C ALA A 112 -4.18 -9.37 -17.20
N SER A 113 -5.35 -9.41 -17.84
CA SER A 113 -5.47 -9.31 -19.30
C SER A 113 -4.92 -7.99 -19.84
N LEU A 114 -5.31 -6.86 -19.24
CA LEU A 114 -4.84 -5.52 -19.62
C LEU A 114 -3.32 -5.39 -19.37
N PHE A 115 -2.86 -5.79 -18.19
CA PHE A 115 -1.46 -5.72 -17.80
C PHE A 115 -0.55 -6.55 -18.73
N ASN A 116 -0.90 -7.81 -18.96
CA ASN A 116 -0.12 -8.73 -19.78
C ASN A 116 -0.11 -8.35 -21.27
N SER A 117 -1.13 -7.62 -21.72
CA SER A 117 -1.22 -7.10 -23.07
C SER A 117 -0.34 -5.87 -23.29
N SER A 118 -0.10 -5.07 -22.24
CA SER A 118 0.70 -3.84 -22.34
C SER A 118 2.17 -4.11 -22.73
N LYS A 119 2.73 -5.27 -22.32
CA LYS A 119 4.18 -5.61 -22.39
C LYS A 119 5.12 -4.61 -21.69
N LYS A 120 4.56 -3.57 -21.07
CA LYS A 120 5.23 -2.45 -20.39
C LYS A 120 4.90 -2.43 -18.90
N GLY A 121 4.51 -3.59 -18.37
CA GLY A 121 3.96 -3.70 -17.02
C GLY A 121 5.04 -3.70 -15.93
N ILE A 122 4.81 -2.90 -14.89
CA ILE A 122 5.54 -2.90 -13.62
C ILE A 122 4.59 -3.40 -12.55
N ALA A 123 4.90 -4.52 -11.91
CA ALA A 123 4.05 -5.12 -10.88
C ALA A 123 4.77 -5.09 -9.53
N ILE A 124 4.11 -4.51 -8.53
CA ILE A 124 4.65 -4.31 -7.18
C ILE A 124 3.95 -5.28 -6.22
N ALA A 125 4.70 -6.24 -5.70
CA ALA A 125 4.22 -7.29 -4.82
C ALA A 125 4.90 -7.23 -3.44
N GLY A 126 4.18 -7.64 -2.41
CA GLY A 126 4.68 -7.75 -1.04
C GLY A 126 3.57 -7.53 -0.02
N THR A 127 3.74 -8.00 1.21
CA THR A 127 2.67 -7.92 2.22
C THR A 127 2.29 -6.46 2.52
N ALA A 128 3.28 -5.61 2.80
CA ALA A 128 3.09 -4.19 3.08
C ALA A 128 3.81 -3.29 2.07
N GLY A 129 3.31 -2.05 1.91
CA GLY A 129 3.97 -0.99 1.12
C GLY A 129 3.60 -0.93 -0.36
N LYS A 130 2.81 -1.88 -0.89
CA LYS A 130 2.44 -1.96 -2.32
C LYS A 130 1.89 -0.64 -2.89
N SER A 131 0.87 -0.08 -2.24
CA SER A 131 0.23 1.16 -2.71
C SER A 131 1.17 2.35 -2.63
N THR A 132 2.00 2.42 -1.58
CA THR A 132 2.98 3.49 -1.43
C THR A 132 4.03 3.45 -2.54
N VAL A 133 4.63 2.29 -2.79
CA VAL A 133 5.65 2.14 -3.85
C VAL A 133 5.03 2.36 -5.23
N THR A 134 3.78 1.94 -5.44
CA THR A 134 3.03 2.22 -6.69
C THR A 134 2.86 3.72 -6.90
N GLY A 135 2.47 4.45 -5.85
CA GLY A 135 2.37 5.91 -5.87
C GLY A 135 3.69 6.61 -6.12
N MET A 136 4.74 6.24 -5.38
CA MET A 136 6.09 6.80 -5.52
C MET A 136 6.66 6.56 -6.92
N ALA A 137 6.55 5.34 -7.45
CA ALA A 137 7.00 5.03 -8.80
C ALA A 137 6.23 5.85 -9.84
N THR A 138 4.90 5.91 -9.73
CA THR A 138 4.05 6.73 -10.62
C THR A 138 4.46 8.19 -10.58
N HIS A 139 4.73 8.75 -9.40
CA HIS A 139 5.21 10.13 -9.23
C HIS A 139 6.56 10.34 -9.91
N ILE A 140 7.55 9.48 -9.65
CA ILE A 140 8.88 9.54 -10.28
C ILE A 140 8.76 9.57 -11.80
N PHE A 141 8.01 8.63 -12.39
CA PHE A 141 7.83 8.57 -13.84
C PHE A 141 7.24 9.86 -14.39
N ARG A 142 6.17 10.39 -13.78
CA ARG A 142 5.55 11.65 -14.22
C ARG A 142 6.50 12.83 -14.14
N ARG A 143 7.28 12.96 -13.06
CA ARG A 143 8.24 14.06 -12.89
C ARG A 143 9.42 13.94 -13.85
N CYS A 144 9.77 12.72 -14.26
CA CYS A 144 10.81 12.44 -15.25
C CYS A 144 10.32 12.53 -16.71
N GLY A 145 9.08 12.97 -16.96
CA GLY A 145 8.54 13.19 -18.31
C GLY A 145 7.97 11.94 -18.98
N GLU A 146 7.82 10.83 -18.24
CA GLU A 146 7.07 9.66 -18.70
C GLU A 146 5.57 9.87 -18.53
N ASP A 147 4.78 9.11 -19.27
CA ASP A 147 3.31 9.12 -19.23
C ASP A 147 2.75 7.81 -18.61
N PRO A 148 2.97 7.56 -17.31
CA PRO A 148 2.62 6.28 -16.70
C PRO A 148 1.11 6.10 -16.56
N ALA A 149 0.65 4.88 -16.83
CA ALA A 149 -0.62 4.40 -16.34
C ALA A 149 -0.44 3.76 -14.95
N SER A 150 -1.42 3.89 -14.08
CA SER A 150 -1.39 3.29 -12.74
C SER A 150 -2.74 2.74 -12.33
N ILE A 151 -2.76 1.57 -11.70
CA ILE A 151 -3.94 0.99 -11.05
C ILE A 151 -3.55 0.60 -9.63
N SER A 152 -3.90 1.44 -8.65
CA SER A 152 -3.53 1.32 -7.24
C SER A 152 -4.77 1.16 -6.34
N GLY A 153 -4.58 0.51 -5.20
CA GLY A 153 -5.56 0.37 -4.12
C GLY A 153 -5.73 1.65 -3.29
N ALA A 154 -4.83 2.64 -3.41
CA ALA A 154 -4.94 3.92 -2.73
C ALA A 154 -4.54 5.09 -3.67
N PRO A 155 -5.26 6.22 -3.64
CA PRO A 155 -4.93 7.37 -4.48
C PRO A 155 -3.69 8.11 -4.01
N LEU A 156 -2.86 8.54 -4.97
CA LEU A 156 -1.89 9.62 -4.77
C LEU A 156 -2.65 10.91 -4.45
N HIS A 157 -2.17 11.71 -3.49
CA HIS A 157 -2.86 12.94 -3.12
C HIS A 157 -3.11 13.85 -4.34
N GLY A 158 -4.37 14.24 -4.53
CA GLY A 158 -4.82 15.05 -5.67
C GLY A 158 -5.13 14.26 -6.95
N PHE A 159 -5.02 12.93 -6.94
CA PHE A 159 -5.27 12.08 -8.10
C PHE A 159 -6.24 10.93 -7.78
N PRO A 160 -6.99 10.42 -8.77
CA PRO A 160 -7.76 9.18 -8.60
C PRO A 160 -6.83 7.99 -8.34
N SER A 161 -7.37 6.92 -7.75
CA SER A 161 -6.63 5.67 -7.48
C SER A 161 -6.22 4.91 -8.75
N GLY A 162 -6.73 5.31 -9.91
CA GLY A 162 -6.31 4.79 -11.21
C GLY A 162 -6.27 5.88 -12.27
N HIS A 163 -5.34 5.72 -13.22
CA HIS A 163 -5.13 6.65 -14.32
C HIS A 163 -4.55 5.91 -15.54
N GLY A 164 -4.91 6.33 -16.74
CA GLY A 164 -4.35 5.83 -17.99
C GLY A 164 -3.24 6.72 -18.56
N GLY A 165 -2.29 6.10 -19.23
CA GLY A 165 -1.14 6.73 -19.87
C GLY A 165 -0.48 5.78 -20.88
N MET A 166 0.35 6.30 -21.77
CA MET A 166 0.98 5.55 -22.87
C MET A 166 2.32 4.88 -22.52
N GLY A 167 2.87 5.22 -21.35
CA GLY A 167 4.13 4.76 -20.79
C GLY A 167 4.01 3.43 -20.02
N PRO A 168 4.73 3.26 -18.90
CA PRO A 168 4.63 2.03 -18.09
C PRO A 168 3.25 1.90 -17.46
N LEU A 169 2.75 0.67 -17.34
CA LEU A 169 1.54 0.36 -16.56
C LEU A 169 1.95 -0.22 -15.22
N ILE A 170 1.71 0.53 -14.15
CA ILE A 170 2.14 0.22 -12.79
C ILE A 170 0.94 -0.30 -12.00
N ILE A 171 1.06 -1.49 -11.41
CA ILE A 171 -0.02 -2.10 -10.64
C ILE A 171 0.47 -2.63 -9.30
N GLU A 172 -0.46 -2.72 -8.35
CA GLU A 172 -0.30 -3.56 -7.17
C GLU A 172 -0.62 -5.02 -7.54
N ALA A 173 0.32 -5.90 -7.24
CA ALA A 173 0.15 -7.34 -7.38
C ALA A 173 -0.17 -7.94 -6.01
N ASP A 174 -1.42 -8.33 -5.83
CA ASP A 174 -1.97 -8.78 -4.54
C ASP A 174 -1.74 -10.29 -4.34
N GLU A 175 -1.16 -10.62 -3.19
CA GLU A 175 -0.92 -11.98 -2.73
C GLU A 175 -2.08 -12.58 -1.93
N SER A 176 -2.98 -11.76 -1.39
CA SER A 176 -4.07 -12.19 -0.52
C SER A 176 -5.07 -13.13 -1.24
N ASP A 177 -5.32 -12.89 -2.52
CA ASP A 177 -6.18 -13.72 -3.38
C ASP A 177 -5.40 -14.54 -4.41
N LEU A 178 -4.07 -14.57 -4.28
CA LEU A 178 -3.13 -15.21 -5.19
C LEU A 178 -3.22 -14.71 -6.65
N SER A 179 -3.82 -13.55 -6.91
CA SER A 179 -3.93 -12.99 -8.27
C SER A 179 -2.57 -12.59 -8.85
N LEU A 180 -1.55 -12.36 -8.01
CA LEU A 180 -0.18 -12.06 -8.44
C LEU A 180 0.38 -13.04 -9.49
N ILE A 181 0.02 -14.34 -9.41
CA ILE A 181 0.55 -15.37 -10.31
C ILE A 181 0.03 -15.24 -11.75
N ALA A 182 -0.99 -14.42 -11.98
CA ALA A 182 -1.54 -14.19 -13.31
C ALA A 182 -0.77 -13.12 -14.11
N TYR A 183 0.04 -12.29 -13.44
CA TYR A 183 0.77 -11.19 -14.08
C TYR A 183 2.08 -11.66 -14.72
N LYS A 184 2.41 -11.07 -15.86
CA LYS A 184 3.64 -11.27 -16.65
C LYS A 184 4.38 -9.94 -16.82
N PRO A 185 5.09 -9.48 -15.78
CA PRO A 185 5.69 -8.16 -15.74
C PRO A 185 6.93 -8.03 -16.64
N LYS A 186 7.21 -6.80 -17.09
CA LYS A 186 8.56 -6.41 -17.54
C LYS A 186 9.46 -6.14 -16.34
N ILE A 187 8.92 -5.54 -15.29
CA ILE A 187 9.60 -5.27 -14.02
C ILE A 187 8.73 -5.80 -12.87
N ALA A 188 9.29 -6.69 -12.06
CA ALA A 188 8.64 -7.22 -10.86
C ALA A 188 9.37 -6.67 -9.62
N VAL A 189 8.62 -6.13 -8.66
CA VAL A 189 9.17 -5.62 -7.40
C VAL A 189 8.70 -6.50 -6.25
N LEU A 190 9.63 -7.03 -5.46
CA LEU A 190 9.37 -7.80 -4.23
C LEU A 190 9.74 -6.96 -3.00
N LEU A 191 8.74 -6.50 -2.25
CA LEU A 191 8.94 -5.61 -1.10
C LEU A 191 9.28 -6.35 0.18
N ASN A 192 8.36 -7.19 0.65
CA ASN A 192 8.48 -7.97 1.87
C ASN A 192 7.47 -9.12 1.80
N LEU A 193 7.78 -10.23 2.46
CA LEU A 193 6.91 -11.39 2.56
C LEU A 193 6.74 -11.70 4.04
N LEU A 194 5.54 -11.42 4.55
CA LEU A 194 5.12 -11.67 5.92
C LEU A 194 3.88 -12.57 5.93
N ARG A 195 3.69 -13.27 7.04
CA ARG A 195 2.49 -14.05 7.33
C ARG A 195 1.32 -13.10 7.54
N ASP A 196 0.30 -13.14 6.68
CA ASP A 196 -0.85 -12.22 6.76
C ASP A 196 -2.19 -12.89 6.37
N HIS A 197 -2.31 -13.35 5.13
CA HIS A 197 -3.54 -14.01 4.64
C HIS A 197 -3.38 -15.51 4.39
N HIS A 198 -2.15 -15.95 4.16
CA HIS A 198 -1.79 -17.34 3.91
C HIS A 198 -0.53 -17.68 4.70
N GLU A 199 -0.32 -18.97 4.91
CA GLU A 199 0.92 -19.49 5.46
C GLU A 199 2.12 -19.17 4.55
N ASN A 200 3.30 -18.94 5.16
CA ASN A 200 4.50 -18.48 4.45
C ASN A 200 4.87 -19.35 3.23
N HIS A 201 4.68 -20.67 3.30
CA HIS A 201 5.01 -21.56 2.19
C HIS A 201 4.10 -21.38 0.96
N ILE A 202 2.84 -20.98 1.17
CA ILE A 202 1.90 -20.67 0.08
C ILE A 202 2.33 -19.35 -0.56
N VAL A 203 2.60 -18.34 0.27
CA VAL A 203 3.07 -17.02 -0.18
C VAL A 203 4.38 -17.16 -0.96
N GLU A 204 5.37 -17.88 -0.43
CA GLU A 204 6.66 -18.12 -1.08
C GLU A 204 6.50 -18.74 -2.46
N LYS A 205 5.66 -19.78 -2.60
CA LYS A 205 5.38 -20.41 -3.90
C LYS A 205 4.71 -19.46 -4.90
N ALA A 206 3.77 -18.64 -4.42
CA ALA A 206 3.11 -17.62 -5.22
C ALA A 206 4.11 -16.60 -5.77
N PHE A 207 5.00 -16.09 -4.91
CA PHE A 207 6.03 -15.14 -5.30
C PHE A 207 7.11 -15.76 -6.20
N GLN A 208 7.48 -17.02 -6.00
CA GLN A 208 8.36 -17.76 -6.93
C GLN A 208 7.74 -17.84 -8.33
N THR A 209 6.45 -18.17 -8.40
CA THR A 209 5.71 -18.20 -9.69
C THR A 209 5.67 -16.82 -10.33
N PHE A 210 5.37 -15.78 -9.54
CA PHE A 210 5.33 -14.40 -10.01
C PHE A 210 6.69 -13.91 -10.54
N ALA A 211 7.79 -14.17 -9.83
CA ALA A 211 9.14 -13.84 -10.29
C ALA A 211 9.50 -14.62 -11.58
N GLY A 212 9.13 -15.91 -11.64
CA GLY A 212 9.32 -16.74 -12.85
C GLY A 212 8.53 -16.27 -14.07
N ASN A 213 7.44 -15.53 -13.89
CA ASN A 213 6.60 -14.99 -14.95
C ASN A 213 7.16 -13.71 -15.62
N LEU A 214 8.30 -13.19 -15.15
CA LEU A 214 8.99 -12.08 -15.81
C LEU A 214 9.19 -12.36 -17.29
N LEU A 215 8.89 -11.36 -18.13
CA LEU A 215 9.17 -11.39 -19.55
C LEU A 215 10.66 -11.64 -19.81
N PRO A 216 11.05 -12.17 -20.99
CA PRO A 216 12.46 -12.30 -21.35
C PRO A 216 13.19 -10.97 -21.21
N GLU A 217 14.40 -11.00 -20.65
CA GLU A 217 15.22 -9.81 -20.34
C GLU A 217 14.54 -8.81 -19.37
N GLY A 218 13.50 -9.24 -18.65
CA GLY A 218 12.85 -8.46 -17.60
C GLY A 218 13.73 -8.22 -16.39
N THR A 219 13.28 -7.36 -15.49
CA THR A 219 14.03 -6.98 -14.28
C THR A 219 13.30 -7.43 -13.01
N LEU A 220 14.01 -8.17 -12.15
CA LEU A 220 13.57 -8.46 -10.79
C LEU A 220 14.20 -7.44 -9.82
N VAL A 221 13.35 -6.62 -9.22
CA VAL A 221 13.70 -5.75 -8.10
C VAL A 221 13.31 -6.45 -6.80
N PHE A 222 14.21 -6.54 -5.84
CA PHE A 222 13.93 -7.27 -4.60
C PHE A 222 14.56 -6.62 -3.37
N ASN A 223 13.85 -6.71 -2.24
CA ASN A 223 14.38 -6.28 -0.95
C ASN A 223 15.38 -7.33 -0.43
N ALA A 224 16.65 -6.96 -0.35
CA ALA A 224 17.71 -7.84 0.13
C ALA A 224 17.72 -8.02 1.65
N SER A 225 17.10 -7.09 2.39
CA SER A 225 16.92 -7.23 3.85
C SER A 225 15.77 -8.19 4.20
N CYS A 226 14.93 -8.60 3.24
CA CYS A 226 13.90 -9.61 3.46
C CYS A 226 14.42 -11.01 3.07
N PRO A 227 14.61 -11.95 4.02
CA PRO A 227 15.20 -13.26 3.72
C PRO A 227 14.44 -14.04 2.66
N LEU A 228 13.11 -14.02 2.70
CA LEU A 228 12.26 -14.70 1.71
C LEU A 228 12.43 -14.11 0.31
N SER A 229 12.38 -12.79 0.20
CA SER A 229 12.62 -12.05 -1.05
C SER A 229 13.99 -12.38 -1.64
N LEU A 230 15.04 -12.37 -0.80
CA LEU A 230 16.40 -12.73 -1.20
C LEU A 230 16.51 -14.19 -1.70
N ARG A 231 15.90 -15.15 -1.00
CA ARG A 231 15.88 -16.56 -1.43
C ARG A 231 15.19 -16.74 -2.78
N ILE A 232 14.05 -16.07 -2.98
CA ILE A 232 13.30 -16.09 -4.24
C ILE A 232 14.14 -15.49 -5.36
N ALA A 233 14.82 -14.37 -5.11
CA ALA A 233 15.70 -13.74 -6.08
C ALA A 233 16.87 -14.64 -6.48
N ALA A 234 17.54 -15.28 -5.53
CA ALA A 234 18.63 -16.21 -5.80
C ALA A 234 18.18 -17.41 -6.66
N PHE A 235 17.06 -18.05 -6.28
CA PHE A 235 16.48 -19.16 -7.04
C PHE A 235 16.04 -18.74 -8.46
N THR A 236 15.46 -17.54 -8.58
CA THR A 236 15.04 -17.00 -9.88
C THR A 236 16.25 -16.71 -10.77
N ALA A 237 17.32 -16.13 -10.22
CA ALA A 237 18.55 -15.83 -10.95
C ALA A 237 19.23 -17.10 -11.50
N GLU A 238 19.24 -18.19 -10.73
CA GLU A 238 19.78 -19.48 -11.18
C GLU A 238 18.97 -20.09 -12.32
N SER A 239 17.64 -20.01 -12.25
CA SER A 239 16.73 -20.60 -13.24
C SER A 239 16.49 -19.72 -14.47
N ARG A 240 16.71 -18.41 -14.36
CA ARG A 240 16.47 -17.39 -15.39
C ARG A 240 17.66 -16.44 -15.51
N PRO A 241 18.81 -16.91 -16.05
CA PRO A 241 20.02 -16.10 -16.20
C PRO A 241 19.87 -14.96 -17.23
N ASP A 242 18.76 -14.91 -17.97
CA ASP A 242 18.40 -13.82 -18.88
C ASP A 242 17.88 -12.56 -18.16
N LEU A 243 17.48 -12.68 -16.89
CA LEU A 243 16.90 -11.57 -16.14
C LEU A 243 17.94 -10.61 -15.58
N ASN A 244 17.54 -9.34 -15.50
CA ASN A 244 18.28 -8.30 -14.79
C ASN A 244 17.88 -8.30 -13.32
N LEU A 245 18.82 -7.98 -12.43
CA LEU A 245 18.60 -7.97 -10.98
C LEU A 245 18.90 -6.60 -10.39
N ILE A 246 18.01 -6.12 -9.52
CA ILE A 246 18.24 -4.94 -8.69
C ILE A 246 17.88 -5.27 -7.25
N ALA A 247 18.87 -5.23 -6.36
CA ALA A 247 18.69 -5.36 -4.93
C ALA A 247 18.54 -3.96 -4.33
N PHE A 248 17.52 -3.77 -3.50
CA PHE A 248 17.48 -2.62 -2.60
C PHE A 248 17.56 -3.09 -1.16
N SER A 249 18.18 -2.28 -0.32
CA SER A 249 18.26 -2.53 1.11
C SER A 249 17.89 -1.26 1.87
N PRO A 250 16.82 -1.31 2.68
CA PRO A 250 16.59 -0.27 3.66
C PRO A 250 17.70 -0.26 4.71
N ILE A 251 17.79 0.87 5.41
CA ILE A 251 18.82 1.15 6.40
C ILE A 251 18.98 -0.03 7.38
N PRO A 252 20.22 -0.43 7.73
CA PRO A 252 20.46 -1.38 8.80
C PRO A 252 19.86 -0.83 10.10
N SER A 253 19.02 -1.59 10.80
CA SER A 253 18.56 -1.10 12.10
C SER A 253 19.75 -0.99 13.05
N SER A 254 19.67 -0.07 14.02
CA SER A 254 20.61 0.01 15.14
C SER A 254 20.55 -1.22 16.06
N ASP A 255 19.60 -2.13 15.86
CA ASP A 255 19.40 -3.33 16.66
C ASP A 255 20.12 -4.52 16.01
N SER A 256 21.45 -4.52 16.11
CA SER A 256 22.20 -5.76 15.96
C SER A 256 21.73 -6.74 17.05
N PRO A 257 21.33 -7.99 16.74
CA PRO A 257 21.10 -8.98 17.78
C PRO A 257 22.45 -9.22 18.47
N SER A 258 22.53 -8.94 19.77
CA SER A 258 23.64 -9.43 20.56
C SER A 258 23.65 -10.96 20.48
N ASP A 259 24.77 -11.55 20.08
CA ASP A 259 25.03 -12.99 20.01
C ASP A 259 24.50 -13.74 21.26
N SER A 260 23.29 -14.29 21.16
CA SER A 260 22.78 -15.28 22.11
C SER A 260 22.01 -16.35 21.31
N PRO A 261 22.44 -17.62 21.37
CA PRO A 261 21.94 -18.64 20.47
C PRO A 261 20.75 -19.38 21.09
N THR A 262 19.65 -18.69 21.39
CA THR A 262 18.38 -19.34 21.74
C THR A 262 17.24 -18.32 21.63
N HIS A 263 16.43 -18.39 20.58
CA HIS A 263 14.95 -18.19 20.56
C HIS A 263 14.46 -18.05 19.11
N SER A 264 13.24 -18.54 18.86
CA SER A 264 12.56 -18.60 17.56
C SER A 264 12.46 -17.21 16.90
N SER A 265 13.10 -17.05 15.74
CA SER A 265 13.20 -15.78 15.02
C SER A 265 11.92 -15.45 14.22
N THR A 266 11.08 -14.57 14.77
CA THR A 266 10.01 -13.85 14.05
C THR A 266 10.41 -12.43 13.65
N ASP A 267 11.57 -11.93 14.08
CA ASP A 267 12.06 -10.61 13.69
C ASP A 267 12.78 -10.68 12.34
N LEU A 268 12.33 -9.85 11.40
CA LEU A 268 12.96 -9.65 10.09
C LEU A 268 14.38 -9.09 10.29
N PRO A 269 15.43 -9.69 9.71
CA PRO A 269 16.75 -9.08 9.66
C PRO A 269 16.66 -7.71 9.00
N THR A 270 17.18 -6.69 9.67
CA THR A 270 17.13 -5.30 9.22
C THR A 270 18.54 -4.89 8.81
N GLY A 271 18.85 -5.12 7.55
CA GLY A 271 20.12 -4.83 6.91
C GLY A 271 20.39 -5.82 5.79
N LEU A 272 21.15 -5.42 4.78
CA LEU A 272 21.73 -6.36 3.83
C LEU A 272 22.50 -7.41 4.63
N PRO A 273 22.36 -8.73 4.38
CA PRO A 273 23.43 -9.65 4.73
C PRO A 273 24.73 -9.04 4.19
N ALA A 274 25.81 -9.12 4.97
CA ALA A 274 27.07 -8.41 4.69
C ALA A 274 27.49 -8.51 3.22
N ASP A 275 27.19 -9.64 2.57
CA ASP A 275 27.25 -9.81 1.13
C ASP A 275 25.97 -10.48 0.58
N LEU A 276 25.46 -9.99 -0.56
CA LEU A 276 24.56 -10.78 -1.40
C LEU A 276 25.29 -12.09 -1.77
N PRO A 277 24.60 -13.22 -1.96
CA PRO A 277 25.23 -14.43 -2.46
C PRO A 277 26.06 -14.15 -3.73
N ASP A 278 27.27 -14.70 -3.81
CA ASP A 278 28.18 -14.52 -4.96
C ASP A 278 27.49 -14.80 -6.30
N THR A 279 26.49 -15.70 -6.30
CA THR A 279 25.68 -16.07 -7.46
C THR A 279 24.90 -14.89 -8.06
N ILE A 280 24.60 -13.86 -7.27
CA ILE A 280 23.86 -12.67 -7.71
C ILE A 280 24.64 -11.37 -7.55
N ALA A 281 25.61 -11.30 -6.62
CA ALA A 281 26.32 -10.06 -6.28
C ALA A 281 26.99 -9.39 -7.50
N ASP A 282 27.63 -10.16 -8.37
CA ASP A 282 28.39 -9.61 -9.52
C ASP A 282 27.51 -9.13 -10.69
N LYS A 283 26.20 -9.42 -10.66
CA LYS A 283 25.25 -9.11 -11.75
C LYS A 283 24.13 -8.18 -11.32
N CYS A 284 24.10 -7.79 -10.04
CA CYS A 284 23.01 -7.06 -9.44
C CYS A 284 23.36 -5.57 -9.29
N VAL A 285 22.42 -4.68 -9.63
CA VAL A 285 22.49 -3.28 -9.17
C VAL A 285 22.12 -3.25 -7.70
N ILE A 286 22.89 -2.55 -6.87
CA ILE A 286 22.68 -2.53 -5.41
C ILE A 286 22.37 -1.11 -4.96
N LEU A 287 21.17 -0.90 -4.40
CA LEU A 287 20.76 0.36 -3.77
C LEU A 287 20.83 0.21 -2.24
N ARG A 288 21.57 1.09 -1.57
CA ARG A 288 21.67 1.11 -0.10
C ARG A 288 21.33 2.49 0.44
N ALA A 289 20.35 2.55 1.33
CA ALA A 289 20.08 3.76 2.10
C ALA A 289 20.99 3.83 3.33
N SER A 290 21.35 5.05 3.75
CA SER A 290 22.28 5.30 4.85
C SER A 290 21.94 6.60 5.59
N ASN A 291 22.38 6.68 6.85
CA ASN A 291 22.31 7.90 7.68
C ASN A 291 20.91 8.55 7.74
N PRO A 292 19.83 7.81 8.06
CA PRO A 292 18.53 8.43 8.19
C PRO A 292 18.50 9.46 9.31
N SER A 293 17.80 10.55 9.06
CA SER A 293 17.35 11.47 10.09
C SER A 293 15.93 11.94 9.77
N ARG A 294 15.25 12.44 10.80
CA ARG A 294 13.90 12.99 10.67
C ARG A 294 13.90 14.41 11.16
N GLU A 295 13.40 15.31 10.33
CA GLU A 295 13.22 16.71 10.68
C GLU A 295 11.95 17.23 10.00
N ASN A 296 11.11 17.96 10.74
CA ASN A 296 9.93 18.65 10.19
C ASN A 296 9.05 17.77 9.28
N TRP A 297 8.73 16.54 9.72
CA TRP A 297 7.91 15.57 8.97
C TRP A 297 8.56 15.03 7.68
N GLN A 298 9.85 15.22 7.50
CA GLN A 298 10.62 14.70 6.38
C GLN A 298 11.62 13.64 6.84
N SER A 299 11.94 12.71 5.93
CA SER A 299 13.09 11.82 6.09
C SER A 299 14.24 12.33 5.22
N HIS A 300 15.40 12.51 5.82
CA HIS A 300 16.66 12.81 5.13
C HIS A 300 17.57 11.60 5.19
N PHE A 301 18.19 11.22 4.08
CA PHE A 301 19.07 10.05 4.00
C PHE A 301 19.90 10.04 2.73
N GLY A 302 21.09 9.43 2.80
CA GLY A 302 21.93 9.17 1.65
C GLY A 302 21.54 7.85 0.97
N ILE A 303 21.71 7.76 -0.34
CA ILE A 303 21.59 6.52 -1.12
C ILE A 303 22.86 6.31 -1.94
N SER A 304 23.47 5.14 -1.81
CA SER A 304 24.48 4.65 -2.75
C SER A 304 23.86 3.67 -3.75
N ILE A 305 24.20 3.81 -5.03
CA ILE A 305 23.72 2.93 -6.10
C ILE A 305 24.91 2.39 -6.87
N ASP A 306 25.19 1.10 -6.70
CA ASP A 306 26.31 0.41 -7.35
C ASP A 306 25.81 -0.39 -8.56
N PHE A 307 26.33 -0.07 -9.74
CA PHE A 307 26.04 -0.79 -10.98
C PHE A 307 27.14 -1.81 -11.29
N PRO A 308 26.79 -3.06 -11.62
CA PRO A 308 27.74 -4.03 -12.12
C PRO A 308 28.13 -3.67 -13.56
N ALA A 309 29.29 -4.15 -14.00
CA ALA A 309 29.75 -3.92 -15.37
C ALA A 309 28.77 -4.54 -16.37
N GLY A 310 28.37 -3.77 -17.38
CA GLY A 310 27.50 -4.25 -18.46
C GLY A 310 25.99 -4.27 -18.14
N PHE A 311 25.55 -3.69 -17.01
CA PHE A 311 24.12 -3.53 -16.75
C PHE A 311 23.46 -2.64 -17.83
N PRO A 312 22.35 -3.06 -18.45
CA PRO A 312 21.73 -2.30 -19.53
C PRO A 312 21.10 -0.99 -19.03
N GLY A 313 21.37 0.11 -19.73
CA GLY A 313 20.46 1.27 -19.73
C GLY A 313 20.75 2.42 -18.76
N VAL A 314 21.85 2.44 -18.02
CA VAL A 314 22.22 3.63 -17.21
C VAL A 314 23.72 3.89 -17.29
N SER A 315 24.09 5.03 -17.87
CA SER A 315 25.43 5.62 -17.72
C SER A 315 25.26 6.96 -17.01
N PRO A 316 26.17 7.35 -16.09
CA PRO A 316 26.24 8.71 -15.59
C PRO A 316 26.19 9.71 -16.75
N ALA A 317 25.60 10.90 -16.56
CA ALA A 317 25.43 11.88 -17.63
C ALA A 317 26.75 12.27 -18.34
N ASP A 318 27.89 12.05 -17.67
CA ASP A 318 29.24 12.30 -18.17
C ASP A 318 29.99 11.06 -18.71
N ALA A 319 29.35 9.89 -18.77
CA ALA A 319 29.99 8.65 -19.23
C ALA A 319 29.78 8.43 -20.75
N ASN A 320 30.77 8.87 -21.54
CA ASN A 320 31.01 8.38 -22.89
C ASN A 320 31.51 6.92 -22.85
N PRO A 321 31.26 6.11 -23.92
CA PRO A 321 30.10 5.20 -24.12
C PRO A 321 29.97 4.17 -22.94
N PRO A 322 29.16 3.09 -22.96
CA PRO A 322 29.01 2.25 -21.75
C PRO A 322 30.36 1.62 -21.42
N SER A 323 31.02 2.16 -20.38
CA SER A 323 32.29 1.65 -19.93
C SER A 323 32.06 0.26 -19.35
N ASN A 324 32.91 -0.71 -19.69
CA ASN A 324 33.01 -2.02 -19.02
C ASN A 324 33.48 -1.89 -17.55
N GLN A 325 33.14 -0.81 -16.86
CA GLN A 325 33.54 -0.47 -15.49
C GLN A 325 32.31 -0.36 -14.61
N LYS A 326 32.44 -0.83 -13.37
CA LYS A 326 31.44 -0.60 -12.31
C LYS A 326 31.30 0.92 -12.11
N SER A 327 30.07 1.39 -11.92
CA SER A 327 29.79 2.81 -11.63
C SER A 327 28.96 2.94 -10.37
N THR A 328 29.24 3.96 -9.56
CA THR A 328 28.51 4.22 -8.31
C THR A 328 27.92 5.62 -8.33
N PHE A 329 26.65 5.76 -7.96
CA PHE A 329 26.01 7.04 -7.64
C PHE A 329 25.93 7.22 -6.13
N GLN A 330 26.11 8.45 -5.67
CA GLN A 330 25.92 8.85 -4.27
C GLN A 330 24.97 10.03 -4.26
N LEU A 331 23.78 9.84 -3.70
CA LEU A 331 22.68 10.79 -3.75
C LEU A 331 22.22 11.12 -2.32
N GLU A 332 21.82 12.35 -2.09
CA GLU A 332 21.16 12.76 -0.85
C GLU A 332 19.69 13.05 -1.15
N LEU A 333 18.79 12.48 -0.34
CA LEU A 333 17.35 12.62 -0.51
C LEU A 333 16.72 13.27 0.71
N SER A 334 15.74 14.10 0.44
CA SER A 334 14.75 14.58 1.41
C SER A 334 13.38 14.24 0.88
N ILE A 335 12.63 13.40 1.61
CA ILE A 335 11.28 13.02 1.22
C ILE A 335 10.26 13.53 2.25
N PRO A 336 9.10 14.03 1.83
CA PRO A 336 8.05 14.54 2.73
C PRO A 336 7.22 13.40 3.36
N CYS A 337 7.90 12.32 3.75
CA CYS A 337 7.33 11.12 4.35
C CYS A 337 8.28 10.61 5.44
N PRO A 338 7.88 10.64 6.73
CA PRO A 338 8.73 10.16 7.82
C PRO A 338 8.72 8.62 7.92
N GLY A 339 9.77 8.06 8.51
CA GLY A 339 9.85 6.64 8.89
C GLY A 339 10.74 5.78 7.98
N ASP A 340 11.42 4.79 8.56
CA ASP A 340 12.34 3.90 7.85
C ASP A 340 11.67 3.07 6.76
N TYR A 341 10.41 2.68 6.97
CA TYR A 341 9.64 1.97 5.97
C TYR A 341 9.36 2.85 4.73
N GLN A 342 9.25 4.18 4.88
CA GLN A 342 9.11 5.09 3.75
C GLN A 342 10.41 5.25 2.97
N ILE A 343 11.55 5.22 3.67
CA ILE A 343 12.87 5.16 3.03
C ILE A 343 13.00 3.85 2.23
N SER A 344 12.62 2.72 2.82
CA SER A 344 12.57 1.41 2.14
C SER A 344 11.71 1.46 0.87
N ASN A 345 10.48 1.99 0.99
CA ASN A 345 9.55 2.14 -0.13
C ASN A 345 10.13 3.05 -1.22
N THR A 346 10.83 4.12 -0.83
CA THR A 346 11.49 5.03 -1.76
C THR A 346 12.60 4.32 -2.53
N CYS A 347 13.44 3.52 -1.86
CA CYS A 347 14.45 2.71 -2.54
C CYS A 347 13.83 1.72 -3.54
N ALA A 348 12.71 1.08 -3.19
CA ALA A 348 12.01 0.19 -4.11
C ALA A 348 11.46 0.92 -5.34
N ALA A 349 10.90 2.12 -5.14
CA ALA A 349 10.37 2.95 -6.24
C ALA A 349 11.49 3.47 -7.16
N LEU A 350 12.61 3.92 -6.59
CA LEU A 350 13.81 4.32 -7.34
C LEU A 350 14.36 3.13 -8.14
N ALA A 351 14.47 1.95 -7.52
CA ALA A 351 14.92 0.74 -8.21
C ALA A 351 14.01 0.37 -9.39
N ALA A 352 12.68 0.49 -9.24
CA ALA A 352 11.74 0.26 -10.34
C ALA A 352 11.88 1.30 -11.48
N ALA A 353 12.11 2.57 -11.14
CA ALA A 353 12.35 3.63 -12.12
C ALA A 353 13.69 3.45 -12.85
N ILE A 354 14.74 3.08 -12.14
CA ILE A 354 16.07 2.76 -12.71
C ILE A 354 15.97 1.54 -13.64
N ALA A 355 15.27 0.48 -13.20
CA ALA A 355 14.99 -0.70 -14.02
C ALA A 355 14.23 -0.37 -15.32
N TRP A 356 13.44 0.71 -15.32
CA TRP A 356 12.74 1.20 -16.51
C TRP A 356 13.64 2.02 -17.44
N GLY A 357 14.76 2.56 -16.93
CA GLY A 357 15.69 3.40 -17.67
C GLY A 357 15.69 4.88 -17.24
N VAL A 358 15.03 5.23 -16.13
CA VAL A 358 15.10 6.58 -15.57
C VAL A 358 16.48 6.81 -14.96
N ASN A 359 17.10 7.95 -15.27
CA ASN A 359 18.37 8.35 -14.67
C ASN A 359 18.25 8.45 -13.13
N PRO A 360 19.21 7.90 -12.35
CA PRO A 360 19.12 7.88 -10.88
C PRO A 360 18.99 9.25 -10.21
N GLU A 361 19.69 10.28 -10.70
CA GLU A 361 19.63 11.63 -10.16
C GLU A 361 18.25 12.26 -10.39
N ASN A 362 17.70 12.08 -11.60
CA ASN A 362 16.34 12.54 -11.92
C ASN A 362 15.29 11.82 -11.07
N ALA A 363 15.44 10.50 -10.87
CA ALA A 363 14.54 9.72 -10.04
C ALA A 363 14.57 10.18 -8.58
N ALA A 364 15.76 10.46 -8.03
CA ALA A 364 15.91 10.98 -6.67
C ALA A 364 15.36 12.40 -6.55
N ALA A 365 15.67 13.29 -7.49
CA ALA A 365 15.17 14.66 -7.50
C ALA A 365 13.64 14.74 -7.57
N ALA A 366 13.00 13.81 -8.29
CA ALA A 366 11.55 13.72 -8.38
C ALA A 366 10.87 13.47 -7.02
N MET A 367 11.56 12.90 -6.04
CA MET A 367 10.96 12.59 -4.73
C MET A 367 10.81 13.81 -3.81
N ALA A 368 11.48 14.92 -4.10
CA ALA A 368 11.47 16.12 -3.26
C ALA A 368 10.07 16.73 -3.08
N ASP A 369 9.20 16.59 -4.07
CA ASP A 369 7.82 17.11 -4.07
C ASP A 369 6.75 16.01 -4.07
N TYR A 370 7.11 14.80 -3.64
CA TYR A 370 6.18 13.68 -3.56
C TYR A 370 4.97 14.01 -2.66
N PRO A 371 3.72 13.97 -3.17
CA PRO A 371 2.57 14.47 -2.41
C PRO A 371 2.02 13.48 -1.36
N GLY A 372 2.55 12.26 -1.30
CA GLY A 372 2.06 11.20 -0.42
C GLY A 372 0.88 10.38 -0.99
N ILE A 373 0.66 9.19 -0.42
CA ILE A 373 -0.56 8.39 -0.66
C ILE A 373 -1.57 8.65 0.46
N PHE A 374 -2.84 8.70 0.09
CA PHE A 374 -3.95 8.80 1.05
C PHE A 374 -3.86 7.72 2.14
N ARG A 375 -3.89 8.15 3.41
CA ARG A 375 -3.79 7.29 4.60
C ARG A 375 -2.51 6.44 4.67
N ARG A 376 -1.37 6.97 4.21
CA ARG A 376 -0.05 6.36 4.45
C ARG A 376 0.80 7.34 5.25
N PHE A 377 0.65 7.28 6.57
CA PHE A 377 1.17 8.23 7.56
C PHE A 377 0.87 9.68 7.21
N GLN A 378 -0.39 9.93 6.85
CA GLN A 378 -0.85 11.21 6.36
C GLN A 378 -1.01 12.19 7.52
N HIS A 379 -0.20 13.24 7.55
CA HIS A 379 -0.34 14.33 8.50
C HIS A 379 -1.47 15.29 8.06
N PHE A 380 -2.51 15.41 8.87
CA PHE A 380 -3.65 16.32 8.63
C PHE A 380 -3.38 17.76 9.10
N GLY A 381 -2.36 17.94 9.94
CA GLY A 381 -1.95 19.21 10.49
C GLY A 381 -1.91 19.20 12.02
N THR A 382 -1.42 20.30 12.56
CA THR A 382 -1.25 20.53 13.99
C THR A 382 -2.38 21.40 14.52
N LEU A 383 -3.18 20.89 15.47
CA LEU A 383 -4.28 21.61 16.12
C LEU A 383 -3.94 21.83 17.59
N ASN A 384 -3.87 23.09 18.02
CA ASN A 384 -3.46 23.46 19.39
C ASN A 384 -2.10 22.84 19.82
N GLY A 385 -1.19 22.65 18.86
CA GLY A 385 0.08 21.98 19.09
C GLY A 385 -0.01 20.46 19.22
N ILE A 386 -1.13 19.84 18.85
CA ILE A 386 -1.32 18.39 18.78
C ILE A 386 -1.31 17.98 17.31
N ASP A 387 -0.46 17.05 16.93
CA ASP A 387 -0.38 16.56 15.55
C ASP A 387 -1.39 15.44 15.29
N LEU A 388 -2.11 15.51 14.17
CA LEU A 388 -3.10 14.50 13.77
C LEU A 388 -2.62 13.71 12.55
N VAL A 389 -2.48 12.39 12.70
CA VAL A 389 -1.97 11.48 11.67
C VAL A 389 -2.97 10.35 11.41
N ASP A 390 -3.22 10.04 10.13
CA ASP A 390 -4.01 8.88 9.71
C ASP A 390 -3.15 7.90 8.90
N ASP A 391 -3.25 6.62 9.23
CA ASP A 391 -2.55 5.53 8.58
C ASP A 391 -3.48 4.33 8.31
N PHE A 392 -3.25 3.65 7.20
CA PHE A 392 -3.95 2.43 6.81
C PHE A 392 -3.39 1.17 7.49
N ALA A 393 -2.34 1.30 8.29
CA ALA A 393 -1.70 0.22 9.04
C ALA A 393 -2.75 -0.67 9.73
N HIS A 394 -2.72 -1.95 9.41
CA HIS A 394 -3.66 -2.95 9.93
C HIS A 394 -3.01 -4.28 10.24
N HIS A 395 -1.84 -4.56 9.64
CA HIS A 395 -1.00 -5.68 10.04
C HIS A 395 -0.12 -5.28 11.24
N PRO A 396 0.16 -6.17 12.22
CA PRO A 396 0.98 -5.84 13.39
C PRO A 396 2.35 -5.22 13.08
N SER A 397 3.02 -5.67 12.00
CA SER A 397 4.29 -5.07 11.56
C SER A 397 4.14 -3.62 11.04
N GLU A 398 3.05 -3.31 10.34
CA GLU A 398 2.76 -1.94 9.90
C GLU A 398 2.46 -1.03 11.10
N ILE A 399 1.69 -1.54 12.06
CA ILE A 399 1.36 -0.81 13.30
C ILE A 399 2.62 -0.50 14.09
N ARG A 400 3.53 -1.47 14.22
CA ARG A 400 4.84 -1.26 14.88
C ARG A 400 5.66 -0.17 14.18
N ALA A 401 5.73 -0.21 12.85
CA ALA A 401 6.46 0.79 12.06
C ALA A 401 5.86 2.20 12.19
N ALA A 402 4.52 2.31 12.18
CA ALA A 402 3.82 3.57 12.37
C ALA A 402 4.00 4.13 13.79
N LEU A 403 3.91 3.27 14.82
CA LEU A 403 4.18 3.67 16.21
C LEU A 403 5.61 4.15 16.42
N SER A 404 6.60 3.43 15.90
CA SER A 404 8.01 3.83 15.96
C SER A 404 8.22 5.20 15.30
N THR A 405 7.64 5.41 14.12
CA THR A 405 7.74 6.70 13.41
C THR A 405 7.05 7.82 14.19
N ALA A 406 5.86 7.57 14.76
CA ALA A 406 5.18 8.54 15.60
C ALA A 406 6.01 8.91 16.84
N LEU A 407 6.64 7.93 17.50
CA LEU A 407 7.47 8.15 18.69
C LEU A 407 8.76 8.94 18.40
N GLU A 408 9.34 8.78 17.22
CA GLU A 408 10.50 9.56 16.77
C GLU A 408 10.15 11.03 16.49
N LEU A 409 8.95 11.28 15.94
CA LEU A 409 8.46 12.63 15.67
C LEU A 409 7.93 13.34 16.92
N THR A 410 7.54 12.57 17.94
CA THR A 410 6.96 13.11 19.18
C THR A 410 8.06 13.51 20.17
N PRO A 411 8.04 14.73 20.73
CA PRO A 411 8.99 15.16 21.75
C PRO A 411 9.11 14.15 22.92
N PRO A 412 10.30 13.95 23.51
CA PRO A 412 10.52 12.93 24.55
C PRO A 412 9.58 13.03 25.77
N GLN A 413 9.12 14.24 26.09
CA GLN A 413 8.20 14.52 27.20
C GLN A 413 6.71 14.36 26.85
N SER A 414 6.37 14.19 25.58
CA SER A 414 5.00 14.13 25.06
C SER A 414 4.58 12.68 24.80
N ARG A 415 3.29 12.49 24.49
CA ARG A 415 2.67 11.16 24.32
C ARG A 415 2.18 10.95 22.90
N VAL A 416 2.17 9.68 22.50
CA VAL A 416 1.47 9.22 21.30
C VAL A 416 0.13 8.62 21.73
N HIS A 417 -0.98 9.13 21.21
CA HIS A 417 -2.30 8.54 21.39
C HIS A 417 -2.63 7.76 20.11
N ALA A 418 -2.34 6.47 20.14
CA ALA A 418 -2.54 5.58 19.00
C ALA A 418 -3.92 4.93 19.07
N VAL A 419 -4.68 4.98 17.97
CA VAL A 419 -6.00 4.35 17.85
C VAL A 419 -5.93 3.28 16.77
N TYR A 420 -6.43 2.08 17.06
CA TYR A 420 -6.47 0.98 16.11
C TYR A 420 -7.83 0.28 16.09
N GLN A 421 -8.36 0.09 14.88
CA GLN A 421 -9.55 -0.72 14.61
C GLN A 421 -9.14 -1.99 13.85
N PRO A 422 -9.30 -3.19 14.44
CA PRO A 422 -9.13 -4.43 13.70
C PRO A 422 -10.11 -4.52 12.53
N HIS A 423 -9.61 -4.89 11.35
CA HIS A 423 -10.35 -4.76 10.08
C HIS A 423 -11.26 -5.95 9.72
N GLY A 424 -11.34 -6.95 10.61
CA GLY A 424 -12.23 -8.10 10.48
C GLY A 424 -11.84 -9.27 11.40
N TYR A 425 -12.82 -10.11 11.75
CA TYR A 425 -12.64 -11.23 12.68
C TYR A 425 -11.65 -12.30 12.19
N GLY A 426 -11.69 -12.65 10.90
CA GLY A 426 -10.77 -13.63 10.30
C GLY A 426 -9.31 -13.21 10.41
N PRO A 427 -8.94 -12.05 9.84
CA PRO A 427 -7.60 -11.50 9.97
C PRO A 427 -7.17 -11.29 11.43
N THR A 428 -8.06 -10.80 12.30
CA THR A 428 -7.75 -10.59 13.73
C THR A 428 -7.36 -11.89 14.43
N ARG A 429 -8.06 -13.01 14.16
CA ARG A 429 -7.65 -14.32 14.69
C ARG A 429 -6.31 -14.77 14.15
N PHE A 430 -6.07 -14.52 12.86
CA PHE A 430 -4.87 -15.01 12.18
C PHE A 430 -3.60 -14.36 12.71
N THR A 431 -3.63 -13.04 12.99
CA THR A 431 -2.50 -12.26 13.50
C THR A 431 -2.60 -11.96 15.00
N PHE A 432 -3.36 -12.76 15.77
CA PHE A 432 -3.66 -12.46 17.17
C PHE A 432 -2.39 -12.42 18.02
N ASP A 433 -1.55 -13.44 17.92
CA ASP A 433 -0.34 -13.57 18.73
C ASP A 433 0.67 -12.46 18.39
N GLU A 434 0.85 -12.13 17.11
CA GLU A 434 1.73 -11.03 16.69
C GLU A 434 1.22 -9.65 17.15
N MET A 435 -0.10 -9.46 17.22
CA MET A 435 -0.68 -8.25 17.80
C MET A 435 -0.39 -8.18 19.30
N VAL A 436 -0.62 -9.26 20.04
CA VAL A 436 -0.31 -9.34 21.48
C VAL A 436 1.17 -9.01 21.71
N GLU A 437 2.08 -9.64 20.96
CA GLU A 437 3.51 -9.36 21.04
C GLU A 437 3.84 -7.88 20.76
N THR A 438 3.22 -7.31 19.72
CA THR A 438 3.44 -5.91 19.34
C THR A 438 3.01 -4.94 20.44
N LEU A 439 1.89 -5.21 21.11
CA LEU A 439 1.39 -4.37 22.20
C LEU A 439 2.14 -4.60 23.52
N THR A 440 2.61 -5.82 23.78
CA THR A 440 3.44 -6.11 24.97
C THR A 440 4.79 -5.38 24.91
N LYS A 441 5.40 -5.22 23.73
CA LYS A 441 6.68 -4.52 23.53
C LYS A 441 6.54 -3.00 23.30
N MET A 442 5.36 -2.45 23.49
CA MET A 442 5.05 -1.05 23.16
C MET A 442 5.74 -0.05 24.11
N ASP A 443 6.25 1.06 23.57
CA ASP A 443 6.83 2.16 24.36
C ASP A 443 5.79 2.75 25.33
N LYS A 444 6.20 2.99 26.58
CA LYS A 444 5.36 3.55 27.65
C LYS A 444 4.81 4.95 27.35
N ARG A 445 5.34 5.65 26.35
CA ARG A 445 4.81 6.92 25.82
C ARG A 445 3.55 6.76 24.99
N VAL A 446 3.21 5.54 24.59
CA VAL A 446 2.02 5.26 23.79
C VAL A 446 0.82 4.97 24.68
N ASN A 447 -0.25 5.75 24.54
CA ASN A 447 -1.59 5.42 24.97
C ASN A 447 -2.31 4.74 23.80
N PHE A 448 -2.59 3.44 23.91
CA PHE A 448 -3.13 2.65 22.82
C PHE A 448 -4.63 2.41 23.01
N TRP A 449 -5.42 2.80 22.02
CA TRP A 449 -6.87 2.69 22.01
C TRP A 449 -7.30 1.67 20.97
N LEU A 450 -7.88 0.56 21.41
CA LEU A 450 -8.57 -0.38 20.54
C LEU A 450 -10.02 0.05 20.39
N THR A 451 -10.54 -0.06 19.18
CA THR A 451 -11.99 -0.12 18.96
C THR A 451 -12.43 -1.58 18.83
N GLU A 452 -13.74 -1.83 18.83
CA GLU A 452 -14.23 -3.16 18.45
C GLU A 452 -13.86 -3.52 17.00
N ILE A 453 -13.80 -4.83 16.75
CA ILE A 453 -13.46 -5.39 15.43
C ILE A 453 -14.50 -4.94 14.41
N PHE A 454 -14.04 -4.35 13.29
CA PHE A 454 -14.91 -3.95 12.20
C PHE A 454 -15.69 -5.14 11.63
N TYR A 455 -16.99 -4.96 11.45
CA TYR A 455 -17.88 -5.96 10.87
C TYR A 455 -18.62 -5.43 9.65
N GLY A 456 -18.16 -5.83 8.46
CA GLY A 456 -18.77 -5.46 7.18
C GLY A 456 -20.01 -6.26 6.78
N GLY A 457 -20.56 -7.12 7.65
CA GLY A 457 -21.65 -8.05 7.34
C GLY A 457 -21.17 -9.49 7.03
N GLY A 458 -22.12 -10.38 6.71
CA GLY A 458 -21.85 -11.79 6.34
C GLY A 458 -22.07 -12.81 7.46
N THR A 459 -21.44 -13.98 7.35
CA THR A 459 -21.61 -15.12 8.27
C THR A 459 -20.33 -15.50 9.03
N VAL A 460 -19.40 -14.55 9.19
CA VAL A 460 -18.13 -14.82 9.88
C VAL A 460 -18.36 -15.12 11.37
N ASN A 461 -17.59 -16.06 11.92
CA ASN A 461 -17.61 -16.35 13.35
C ASN A 461 -17.08 -15.14 14.15
N LYS A 462 -17.83 -14.75 15.20
CA LYS A 462 -17.55 -13.59 16.07
C LYS A 462 -17.13 -14.05 17.48
N ASP A 463 -16.29 -15.07 17.53
CA ASP A 463 -15.75 -15.71 18.73
C ASP A 463 -14.56 -14.97 19.35
N ILE A 464 -14.12 -13.88 18.74
CA ILE A 464 -13.03 -13.01 19.22
C ILE A 464 -13.51 -11.56 19.31
N SER A 465 -12.97 -10.79 20.23
CA SER A 465 -13.16 -9.34 20.34
C SER A 465 -11.82 -8.65 20.60
N SER A 466 -11.81 -7.31 20.49
CA SER A 466 -10.63 -6.53 20.87
C SER A 466 -10.29 -6.65 22.36
N ALA A 467 -11.28 -6.91 23.22
CA ALA A 467 -11.06 -7.17 24.64
C ALA A 467 -10.17 -8.40 24.87
N HIS A 468 -10.31 -9.46 24.05
CA HIS A 468 -9.44 -10.63 24.16
C HIS A 468 -7.96 -10.32 23.90
N ILE A 469 -7.65 -9.34 23.04
CA ILE A 469 -6.27 -8.88 22.82
C ILE A 469 -5.74 -8.24 24.10
N ILE A 470 -6.52 -7.35 24.72
CA ILE A 470 -6.15 -6.66 25.98
C ILE A 470 -5.93 -7.69 27.10
N ASP A 471 -6.85 -8.64 27.26
CA ASP A 471 -6.73 -9.70 28.25
C ASP A 471 -5.50 -10.58 28.04
N ALA A 472 -5.11 -10.83 26.80
CA ALA A 472 -3.92 -11.59 26.46
C ALA A 472 -2.64 -10.82 26.80
N VAL A 473 -2.59 -9.51 26.50
CA VAL A 473 -1.46 -8.64 26.89
C VAL A 473 -1.36 -8.55 28.41
N ALA A 474 -2.47 -8.37 29.14
CA ALA A 474 -2.45 -8.32 30.59
C ALA A 474 -1.92 -9.61 31.25
N LYS A 475 -2.13 -10.76 30.61
CA LYS A 475 -1.63 -12.06 31.08
C LYS A 475 -0.12 -12.25 30.91
N THR A 476 0.57 -11.44 30.10
CA THR A 476 2.04 -11.54 29.97
C THR A 476 2.76 -11.03 31.22
N GLY A 477 2.06 -10.34 32.13
CA GLY A 477 2.62 -9.83 33.39
C GLY A 477 3.40 -8.52 33.25
N GLU A 478 3.38 -7.91 32.06
CA GLU A 478 4.05 -6.66 31.76
C GLU A 478 3.17 -5.46 32.15
N SER A 479 3.80 -4.40 32.69
CA SER A 479 3.13 -3.20 33.25
C SER A 479 2.36 -2.36 32.24
N GLU A 480 2.60 -2.59 30.95
CA GLU A 480 2.15 -1.80 29.81
C GLU A 480 0.64 -1.98 29.51
N ALA A 481 -0.01 -3.00 30.07
CA ALA A 481 -1.44 -3.25 29.88
C ALA A 481 -2.33 -2.09 30.35
N GLU A 482 -1.88 -1.27 31.31
CA GLU A 482 -2.65 -0.11 31.81
C GLU A 482 -2.83 1.00 30.76
N ASN A 483 -1.93 1.04 29.76
CA ASN A 483 -1.97 2.02 28.67
C ASN A 483 -2.80 1.56 27.47
N ILE A 484 -3.39 0.36 27.53
CA ILE A 484 -4.22 -0.19 26.45
C ILE A 484 -5.69 -0.14 26.87
N LYS A 485 -6.53 0.52 26.07
CA LYS A 485 -7.94 0.77 26.41
C LYS A 485 -8.84 0.38 25.26
N LEU A 486 -10.02 -0.13 25.59
CA LEU A 486 -11.07 -0.42 24.62
C LEU A 486 -12.11 0.70 24.63
N SER A 487 -12.49 1.18 23.45
CA SER A 487 -13.68 2.02 23.27
C SER A 487 -14.60 1.42 22.22
N ALA A 488 -15.89 1.29 22.56
CA ALA A 488 -16.90 0.77 21.63
C ALA A 488 -17.55 1.86 20.76
N ASP A 489 -17.31 3.14 21.06
CA ASP A 489 -18.01 4.27 20.42
C ASP A 489 -17.02 5.35 19.96
N PHE A 490 -17.16 5.78 18.70
CA PHE A 490 -16.25 6.72 18.07
C PHE A 490 -16.39 8.14 18.64
N GLU A 491 -17.59 8.59 18.99
CA GLU A 491 -17.82 9.93 19.56
C GLU A 491 -17.20 10.04 20.96
N ASN A 492 -17.43 9.04 21.81
CA ASN A 492 -16.83 8.94 23.13
C ASN A 492 -15.30 8.85 23.05
N LEU A 493 -14.77 8.02 22.14
CA LEU A 493 -13.33 7.90 21.94
C LEU A 493 -12.72 9.24 21.50
N ALA A 494 -13.34 9.90 20.53
CA ALA A 494 -12.86 11.19 20.05
C ALA A 494 -12.86 12.26 21.16
N THR A 495 -13.89 12.25 22.02
CA THR A 495 -13.99 13.14 23.18
C THR A 495 -12.91 12.84 24.21
N GLU A 496 -12.67 11.56 24.52
CA GLU A 496 -11.69 11.13 25.49
C GLU A 496 -10.25 11.45 25.06
N ILE A 497 -9.92 11.22 23.79
CA ILE A 497 -8.62 11.59 23.21
C ILE A 497 -8.45 13.11 23.27
N ALA A 498 -9.42 13.88 22.75
CA ALA A 498 -9.33 15.34 22.73
C ALA A 498 -9.13 15.93 24.14
N THR A 499 -9.74 15.33 25.17
CA THR A 499 -9.60 15.78 26.57
C THR A 499 -8.24 15.41 27.18
N LYS A 500 -7.60 14.34 26.73
CA LYS A 500 -6.33 13.85 27.28
C LYS A 500 -5.09 14.36 26.56
N CYS A 501 -5.21 14.72 25.28
CA CYS A 501 -4.11 15.23 24.51
C CYS A 501 -3.60 16.57 25.08
N GLN A 502 -2.29 16.72 25.05
CA GLN A 502 -1.59 17.93 25.45
C GLN A 502 -0.75 18.47 24.29
N LYS A 503 -0.34 19.74 24.39
CA LYS A 503 0.57 20.34 23.42
C LYS A 503 1.85 19.50 23.30
N GLY A 504 2.22 19.16 22.06
CA GLY A 504 3.34 18.29 21.71
C GLY A 504 2.95 16.82 21.53
N ASP A 505 1.73 16.42 21.89
CA ASP A 505 1.26 15.05 21.65
C ASP A 505 0.96 14.82 20.16
N LEU A 506 1.01 13.55 19.76
CA LEU A 506 0.62 13.08 18.43
C LEU A 506 -0.54 12.09 18.56
N VAL A 507 -1.59 12.27 17.78
CA VAL A 507 -2.70 11.32 17.63
C VAL A 507 -2.52 10.54 16.34
N LEU A 508 -2.36 9.22 16.45
CA LEU A 508 -2.15 8.33 15.31
C LEU A 508 -3.36 7.40 15.14
N ILE A 509 -4.07 7.51 14.03
CA ILE A 509 -5.28 6.74 13.74
C ILE A 509 -4.95 5.66 12.71
N MET A 510 -5.12 4.39 13.07
CA MET A 510 -4.70 3.23 12.26
C MET A 510 -5.86 2.28 11.95
N GLY A 511 -5.99 1.88 10.70
CA GLY A 511 -6.84 0.75 10.31
C GLY A 511 -7.42 0.85 8.89
N ALA A 512 -7.84 -0.27 8.33
CA ALA A 512 -8.17 -0.38 6.90
C ALA A 512 -9.63 -0.01 6.53
N ARG A 513 -10.47 0.38 7.50
CA ARG A 513 -11.93 0.53 7.33
C ARG A 513 -12.39 1.94 7.66
N ASP A 514 -13.48 2.09 8.41
CA ASP A 514 -14.17 3.35 8.65
C ASP A 514 -13.60 4.19 9.81
N ILE A 515 -12.52 3.71 10.43
CA ILE A 515 -11.82 4.41 11.50
C ILE A 515 -11.33 5.81 11.11
N ASN A 516 -11.10 6.08 9.82
CA ASN A 516 -10.71 7.40 9.32
C ASN A 516 -11.74 8.51 9.60
N ARG A 517 -12.97 8.14 9.98
CA ARG A 517 -13.98 9.08 10.48
C ARG A 517 -13.59 9.71 11.82
N LEU A 518 -12.73 9.09 12.62
CA LEU A 518 -12.26 9.63 13.89
C LEU A 518 -11.41 10.89 13.71
N THR A 519 -10.64 10.99 12.63
CA THR A 519 -9.74 12.13 12.37
C THR A 519 -10.49 13.47 12.41
N PRO A 520 -11.56 13.69 11.62
CA PRO A 520 -12.34 14.93 11.70
C PRO A 520 -13.14 15.08 13.00
N MET A 521 -13.51 13.99 13.69
CA MET A 521 -14.22 14.04 14.97
C MET A 521 -13.31 14.57 16.09
N ILE A 522 -12.09 14.04 16.18
CA ILE A 522 -11.07 14.49 17.15
C ILE A 522 -10.69 15.94 16.87
N ALA A 523 -10.45 16.30 15.60
CA ALA A 523 -10.16 17.67 15.20
C ALA A 523 -11.26 18.66 15.65
N ARG A 524 -12.53 18.30 15.45
CA ARG A 524 -13.67 19.10 15.90
C ARG A 524 -13.67 19.28 17.42
N ASN A 525 -13.46 18.19 18.17
CA ASN A 525 -13.51 18.21 19.64
C ASN A 525 -12.36 19.03 20.24
N ILE A 526 -11.15 18.95 19.67
CA ILE A 526 -10.01 19.80 20.07
C ILE A 526 -10.36 21.28 19.86
N ASN A 527 -10.93 21.65 18.70
CA ASN A 527 -11.32 23.03 18.43
C ASN A 527 -12.41 23.55 19.38
N SER A 528 -13.43 22.75 19.68
CA SER A 528 -14.51 23.16 20.61
C SER A 528 -14.03 23.40 22.04
N GLN A 529 -13.00 22.68 22.49
CA GLN A 529 -12.38 22.93 23.81
C GLN A 529 -11.67 24.29 23.85
N ILE A 530 -11.06 24.72 22.74
CA ILE A 530 -10.39 26.02 22.62
C ILE A 530 -11.42 27.16 22.74
N GLU A 531 -12.53 27.07 22.00
CA GLU A 531 -13.59 28.07 22.05
C GLU A 531 -14.17 28.21 23.47
N THR A 532 -14.38 27.08 24.15
CA THR A 532 -14.91 27.06 25.52
C THR A 532 -13.92 27.70 26.52
N ASN A 533 -12.63 27.38 26.41
CA ASN A 533 -11.59 27.96 27.26
C ASN A 533 -11.41 29.46 27.01
N HIS A 534 -11.48 29.92 25.77
CA HIS A 534 -11.42 31.35 25.43
C HIS A 534 -12.60 32.15 25.98
N ILE A 535 -13.80 31.56 25.99
CA ILE A 535 -15.00 32.20 26.55
C ILE A 535 -14.86 32.33 28.07
N MET A 536 -14.35 31.31 28.76
CA MET A 536 -14.14 31.37 30.21
C MET A 536 -13.04 32.37 30.59
N THR A 537 -11.93 32.44 29.86
CA THR A 537 -10.84 33.40 30.17
C THR A 537 -11.16 34.87 29.87
N ASN A 538 -12.23 35.15 29.13
CA ASN A 538 -12.69 36.52 28.82
C ASN A 538 -13.87 36.97 29.71
N GLN A 539 -14.31 36.13 30.65
CA GLN A 539 -15.35 36.44 31.64
C GLN A 539 -14.80 36.69 33.05
N ASP A 540 -13.50 36.47 33.25
CA ASP A 540 -12.73 36.87 34.43
C ASP A 540 -11.94 38.16 34.14
#